data_AF-A0A925B760-F1
#
_entry.id   AF-A0A925B760-F1
#
_cell.length_a   1.000
_cell.length_b   1.000
_cell.length_c   1.000
_cell.angle_alpha   90.00
_cell.angle_beta   90.00
_cell.angle_gamma   90.00
#
_symmetry.space_group_name_H-M   'P 1'
#
loop_
_entity.id
_entity.type
_entity.pdbx_description
1 polymer ?
#
loop_
_entity_poly.entity_id
_entity_poly.type
_entity_poly.pdbx_seq_one_letter_code
_entity_poly.pdbx_strand_id
1 'polypeptide(L)'
;MLILRALRWDGTPAGQAPQSAREIEDAHVGSSQHYPEWPNLAAMMFGLARGWPARPMLRFHRDGAWHGVTWGDFAVRAASVARGLRAAGVSAGDRVLVVSESRPEVPIL
;
A
#
# COMPACT_ATOMS: atom_id res chain seq x y z
N MET A 1 12.94 -14.82 -12.68
CA MET A 1 11.92 -15.52 -13.49
C MET A 1 10.55 -15.28 -12.85
N LEU A 2 9.89 -14.18 -13.21
CA LEU A 2 8.55 -13.83 -12.72
C LEU A 2 7.52 -14.60 -13.55
N ILE A 3 6.76 -15.50 -12.92
CA ILE A 3 5.56 -16.08 -13.54
C ILE A 3 4.39 -15.19 -13.11
N LEU A 4 4.20 -14.09 -13.84
CA LEU A 4 2.89 -13.45 -13.95
C LEU A 4 2.03 -14.43 -14.76
N ARG A 5 1.26 -15.26 -14.06
CA ARG A 5 0.22 -16.05 -14.70
C ARG A 5 -0.81 -15.06 -15.22
N ALA A 6 -0.80 -14.86 -16.53
CA ALA A 6 -1.70 -13.99 -17.25
C ALA A 6 -3.15 -14.28 -16.82
N LEU A 7 -3.76 -13.31 -16.13
CA LEU A 7 -5.19 -13.15 -16.22
C LEU A 7 -5.43 -12.82 -17.71
N ARG A 8 -5.81 -13.84 -18.49
CA ARG A 8 -6.18 -13.65 -19.89
C ARG A 8 -7.46 -12.83 -19.88
N TRP A 9 -7.33 -11.54 -20.18
CA TRP A 9 -8.43 -10.68 -20.53
C TRP A 9 -9.21 -11.32 -21.69
N ASP A 10 -10.49 -11.61 -21.47
CA ASP A 10 -11.35 -12.35 -22.40
C ASP A 10 -12.03 -11.45 -23.45
N GLY A 11 -11.72 -10.14 -23.45
CA GLY A 11 -12.15 -9.23 -24.49
C GLY A 11 -13.65 -8.91 -24.49
N THR A 12 -14.41 -9.36 -23.50
CA THR A 12 -15.81 -8.96 -23.34
C THR A 12 -15.84 -7.61 -22.63
N PRO A 13 -16.24 -6.50 -23.28
CA PRO A 13 -16.37 -5.23 -22.58
C PRO A 13 -17.49 -5.38 -21.55
N ALA A 14 -17.14 -5.29 -20.27
CA ALA A 14 -18.07 -5.06 -19.19
C ALA A 14 -18.75 -3.71 -19.41
N GLY A 15 -19.90 -3.72 -20.08
CA GLY A 15 -20.66 -2.51 -20.38
C GLY A 15 -20.00 -1.63 -21.44
N GLN A 16 -20.81 -0.79 -22.07
CA GLN A 16 -20.35 0.18 -23.04
C GLN A 16 -19.36 1.14 -22.36
N ALA A 17 -18.10 1.13 -22.80
CA ALA A 17 -17.09 2.04 -22.27
C ALA A 17 -17.57 3.49 -22.48
N PRO A 18 -17.46 4.36 -21.46
CA PRO A 18 -17.84 5.77 -21.59
C PRO A 18 -17.09 6.36 -22.78
N GLN A 19 -17.83 6.92 -23.74
CA GLN A 19 -17.31 7.31 -25.04
C GLN A 19 -16.74 8.74 -25.03
N SER A 20 -16.90 9.44 -23.90
CA SER A 20 -16.39 10.79 -23.72
C SER A 20 -15.73 11.00 -22.35
N ALA A 21 -14.73 11.89 -22.30
CA ALA A 21 -14.07 12.29 -21.06
C ALA A 21 -15.03 12.91 -20.02
N ARG A 22 -16.14 13.50 -20.50
CA ARG A 22 -17.20 14.07 -19.65
C ARG A 22 -18.03 13.00 -18.94
N GLU A 23 -18.32 11.87 -19.58
CA GLU A 23 -19.00 10.73 -18.93
C GLU A 23 -18.11 10.05 -17.88
N ILE A 24 -16.79 10.07 -18.06
CA ILE A 24 -15.83 9.61 -17.05
C ILE A 24 -15.82 10.56 -15.84
N GLU A 25 -15.86 11.87 -16.08
CA GLU A 25 -16.02 12.88 -15.02
C GLU A 25 -17.34 12.72 -14.28
N ASP A 26 -18.46 12.64 -14.99
CA ASP A 26 -19.81 12.54 -14.40
C ASP A 26 -20.01 11.25 -13.61
N ALA A 27 -19.41 10.13 -14.04
CA ALA A 27 -19.44 8.86 -13.31
C ALA A 27 -18.61 8.88 -12.00
N HIS A 28 -17.58 9.73 -11.91
CA HIS A 28 -16.77 9.91 -10.69
C HIS A 28 -17.39 10.91 -9.69
N VAL A 29 -18.34 11.73 -10.14
CA VAL A 29 -19.01 12.75 -9.32
C VAL A 29 -20.14 12.15 -8.44
N GLY A 30 -20.57 10.91 -8.73
CA GLY A 30 -21.57 10.18 -7.94
C GLY A 30 -20.96 9.37 -6.79
N SER A 31 -21.19 9.82 -5.56
CA SER A 31 -20.69 9.30 -4.27
C SER A 31 -19.28 9.77 -3.88
N SER A 32 -19.22 10.98 -3.31
CA SER A 32 -18.12 11.35 -2.42
C SER A 32 -18.12 10.40 -1.23
N GLN A 33 -17.42 9.27 -1.35
CA GLN A 33 -17.15 8.42 -0.20
C GLN A 33 -16.36 9.27 0.80
N HIS A 34 -16.99 9.58 1.93
CA HIS A 34 -16.37 10.36 2.99
C HIS A 34 -15.36 9.46 3.70
N TYR A 35 -14.11 9.50 3.23
CA TYR A 35 -13.03 8.81 3.93
C TYR A 35 -12.79 9.50 5.29
N PRO A 36 -12.40 8.73 6.31
CA PRO A 36 -11.98 9.35 7.57
C PRO A 36 -10.81 10.29 7.28
N GLU A 37 -10.87 11.50 7.84
CA GLU A 37 -9.77 12.45 7.73
C GLU A 37 -8.60 11.96 8.59
N TRP A 38 -7.44 11.82 7.97
CA TRP A 38 -6.19 11.49 8.64
C TRP A 38 -5.19 12.61 8.41
N PRO A 39 -4.43 13.01 9.45
CA PRO A 39 -3.49 14.14 9.32
C PRO A 39 -2.29 13.82 8.41
N ASN A 40 -2.00 12.53 8.18
CA ASN A 40 -1.03 12.04 7.20
C ASN A 40 -1.14 10.51 7.05
N LEU A 41 -0.43 9.97 6.07
CA LEU A 41 -0.41 8.53 5.78
C LEU A 41 0.10 7.68 6.95
N ALA A 42 1.11 8.15 7.68
CA ALA A 42 1.63 7.40 8.83
C ALA A 42 0.59 7.28 9.95
N ALA A 43 -0.14 8.37 10.24
CA ALA A 43 -1.22 8.37 11.21
C ALA A 43 -2.36 7.42 10.81
N MET A 44 -2.74 7.43 9.52
CA MET A 44 -3.70 6.48 8.96
C MET A 44 -3.21 5.04 9.14
N MET A 45 -1.98 4.74 8.72
CA MET A 45 -1.40 3.40 8.77
C MET A 45 -1.34 2.85 10.20
N PHE A 46 -0.83 3.63 11.16
CA PHE A 46 -0.81 3.21 12.56
C PHE A 46 -2.21 3.11 13.18
N GLY A 47 -3.17 3.92 12.72
CA GLY A 47 -4.58 3.82 13.11
C GLY A 47 -5.20 2.49 12.67
N LEU A 48 -5.05 2.14 11.39
CA LEU A 48 -5.49 0.87 10.82
C LEU A 48 -4.82 -0.32 11.50
N ALA A 49 -3.53 -0.22 11.82
CA ALA A 49 -2.81 -1.28 12.52
C ALA A 49 -3.30 -1.55 13.93
N ARG A 50 -3.73 -0.51 14.65
CA ARG A 50 -4.39 -0.68 15.95
C ARG A 50 -5.78 -1.29 15.82
N GLY A 51 -6.54 -0.92 14.77
CA GLY A 51 -7.87 -1.45 14.52
C GLY A 51 -7.86 -2.93 14.12
N TRP A 52 -6.89 -3.35 13.32
CA TRP A 52 -6.88 -4.66 12.65
C TRP A 52 -5.54 -5.41 12.75
N PRO A 53 -4.96 -5.59 13.95
CA PRO A 53 -3.57 -6.04 14.10
C PRO A 53 -3.28 -7.40 13.45
N ALA A 54 -4.24 -8.33 13.49
CA ALA A 54 -4.07 -9.67 12.93
C ALA A 54 -4.44 -9.81 11.44
N ARG A 55 -5.00 -8.76 10.81
CA ARG A 55 -5.41 -8.83 9.40
C ARG A 55 -4.18 -8.77 8.48
N PRO A 56 -4.18 -9.49 7.35
CA PRO A 56 -3.09 -9.41 6.38
C PRO A 56 -3.06 -8.00 5.75
N MET A 57 -1.88 -7.39 5.72
CA MET A 57 -1.62 -6.10 5.08
C MET A 57 -0.84 -6.27 3.78
N LEU A 58 0.21 -7.08 3.81
CA LEU A 58 1.05 -7.37 2.64
C LEU A 58 1.11 -8.88 2.41
N ARG A 59 1.20 -9.27 1.15
CA ARG A 59 1.46 -10.64 0.72
C ARG A 59 2.61 -10.62 -0.26
N PHE A 60 3.54 -11.55 -0.11
CA PHE A 60 4.67 -11.65 -1.01
C PHE A 60 5.05 -13.12 -1.20
N HIS A 61 5.63 -13.42 -2.36
CA HIS A 61 6.08 -14.76 -2.68
C HIS A 61 7.60 -14.86 -2.50
N ARG A 62 8.05 -15.83 -1.71
CA ARG A 62 9.47 -16.05 -1.41
C ARG A 62 9.72 -17.51 -1.07
N ASP A 63 10.85 -18.05 -1.52
CA ASP A 63 11.30 -19.42 -1.24
C ASP A 63 10.24 -20.48 -1.58
N GLY A 64 9.53 -20.28 -2.70
CA GLY A 64 8.48 -21.20 -3.18
C GLY A 64 7.14 -21.13 -2.43
N ALA A 65 6.97 -20.18 -1.49
CA ALA A 65 5.75 -20.04 -0.71
C ALA A 65 5.22 -18.60 -0.67
N TRP A 66 3.91 -18.47 -0.41
CA TRP A 66 3.29 -17.18 -0.12
C TRP A 66 3.37 -16.86 1.36
N HIS A 67 3.93 -15.70 1.66
CA HIS A 67 4.06 -15.15 3.00
C HIS A 67 3.13 -13.97 3.16
N GLY A 68 2.69 -13.72 4.40
CA GLY A 68 1.90 -12.55 4.76
C GLY A 68 2.57 -11.75 5.86
N VAL A 69 2.41 -10.43 5.81
CA VAL A 69 2.72 -9.52 6.91
C VAL A 69 1.39 -9.00 7.41
N THR A 70 1.13 -9.16 8.70
CA THR A 70 -0.06 -8.57 9.33
C THR A 70 0.11 -7.07 9.52
N TRP A 71 -1.00 -6.35 9.69
CA TRP A 71 -0.93 -4.93 10.03
C TRP A 71 -0.14 -4.65 11.32
N GLY A 72 -0.28 -5.51 12.33
CA GLY A 72 0.47 -5.40 13.59
C GLY A 72 1.97 -5.56 13.38
N ASP A 73 2.38 -6.60 12.65
CA ASP A 73 3.79 -6.84 12.32
C ASP A 73 4.38 -5.68 11.51
N PHE A 74 3.63 -5.18 10.54
CA PHE A 74 4.03 -4.06 9.72
C PHE A 74 4.29 -2.80 10.57
N ALA A 75 3.36 -2.46 11.47
CA ALA A 75 3.49 -1.30 12.35
C ALA A 75 4.71 -1.42 13.30
N VAL A 76 4.96 -2.60 13.87
CA VAL A 76 6.13 -2.82 14.74
C VAL A 76 7.44 -2.63 13.97
N ARG A 77 7.51 -3.12 12.73
CA ARG A 77 8.71 -2.99 11.90
C ARG A 77 8.92 -1.54 11.46
N ALA A 78 7.89 -0.86 10.96
CA ALA A 78 7.95 0.55 10.57
C ALA A 78 8.36 1.46 11.74
N ALA A 79 7.79 1.25 12.93
CA ALA A 79 8.18 1.99 14.13
C ALA A 79 9.64 1.73 14.52
N SER A 80 10.14 0.51 14.31
CA SER A 80 11.54 0.18 14.58
C SER A 80 12.50 0.85 13.60
N VAL A 81 12.17 0.90 12.31
CA VAL A 81 12.94 1.64 11.31
C VAL A 81 12.97 3.13 11.64
N ALA A 82 11.81 3.73 11.93
CA ALA A 82 11.71 5.14 12.31
C ALA A 82 12.58 5.47 13.53
N ARG A 83 12.61 4.60 14.55
CA ARG A 83 13.51 4.74 15.71
C ARG A 83 14.98 4.66 15.31
N GLY A 84 15.34 3.72 14.44
CA GLY A 84 16.71 3.57 13.93
C GLY A 84 17.18 4.80 13.16
N LEU A 85 16.34 5.35 12.27
CA LEU A 85 16.65 6.57 11.51
C LEU A 85 16.87 7.76 12.45
N ARG A 86 16.02 7.93 13.47
CA ARG A 86 16.20 8.98 14.48
C ARG A 86 17.51 8.80 15.26
N ALA A 87 17.84 7.57 15.64
CA ALA A 87 19.10 7.26 16.32
C ALA A 87 20.33 7.54 15.43
N ALA A 88 20.20 7.39 14.11
CA ALA A 88 21.22 7.75 13.12
C ALA A 88 21.30 9.26 12.83
N GLY A 89 20.50 10.10 13.50
CA GLY A 89 20.53 11.56 13.38
C GLY A 89 19.54 12.15 12.38
N VAL A 90 18.69 11.33 11.75
CA VAL A 90 17.66 11.82 10.81
C VAL A 90 16.62 12.64 11.56
N SER A 91 16.38 13.85 11.07
CA SER A 91 15.46 14.84 11.61
C SER A 91 14.32 15.17 10.65
N ALA A 92 13.30 15.87 11.14
CA ALA A 92 12.20 16.33 10.31
C ALA A 92 12.73 17.29 9.22
N GLY A 93 12.36 17.01 7.97
CA GLY A 93 12.86 17.75 6.80
C GLY A 93 14.05 17.10 6.10
N ASP A 94 14.71 16.12 6.73
CA ASP A 94 15.78 15.37 6.10
C ASP A 94 15.23 14.40 5.06
N ARG A 95 16.03 14.17 4.01
CA ARG A 95 15.68 13.28 2.91
C ARG A 95 16.41 11.95 3.10
N VAL A 96 15.64 10.87 3.19
CA VAL A 96 16.16 9.51 3.27
C VAL A 96 15.95 8.82 1.92
N LEU A 97 17.03 8.30 1.34
CA LEU A 97 16.95 7.50 0.13
C LEU A 97 16.77 6.02 0.49
N VAL A 98 15.69 5.41 0.00
CA VAL A 98 15.48 3.96 0.10
C VAL A 98 15.91 3.33 -1.23
N VAL A 99 16.99 2.54 -1.21
CA VAL A 99 17.48 1.81 -2.39
C VAL A 99 17.28 0.33 -2.17
N SER A 100 16.46 -0.29 -3.01
CA SER A 100 16.20 -1.73 -2.97
C SER A 100 15.68 -2.20 -4.33
N GLU A 101 15.93 -3.46 -4.65
CA GLU A 101 15.13 -4.18 -5.65
C GLU A 101 13.68 -4.31 -5.13
N SER A 102 12.69 -4.51 -6.00
CA SER A 102 11.28 -4.61 -5.56
C SER A 102 11.10 -5.81 -4.62
N ARG A 103 11.08 -5.52 -3.32
CA ARG A 103 11.08 -6.50 -2.22
C ARG A 103 10.02 -6.08 -1.19
N PRO A 104 9.43 -7.04 -0.47
CA PRO A 104 8.43 -6.77 0.57
C PRO A 104 8.98 -5.97 1.76
N GLU A 105 10.31 -5.83 1.86
CA GLU A 105 10.96 -4.98 2.86
C GLU A 105 10.79 -3.48 2.53
N VAL A 106 10.61 -3.10 1.26
CA VAL A 106 10.56 -1.70 0.82
C VAL A 106 9.38 -0.92 1.38
N PRO A 107 8.14 -1.46 1.42
CA PRO A 107 7.03 -0.74 2.04
C PRO A 107 7.20 -0.55 3.56
N ILE A 108 8.07 -1.34 4.21
CA ILE A 108 8.25 -1.35 5.66
C ILE A 108 9.29 -0.31 6.12
N LEU A 109 10.20 0.11 5.23
CA LEU A 109 11.24 1.11 5.48
C LEU A 109 10.69 2.53 5.46
#